data_AF-A0A1J5TQC2-F1
#
_entry.id   AF-A0A1J5TQC2-F1
#
_cell.length_a   1.000
_cell.length_b   1.000
_cell.length_c   1.000
_cell.angle_alpha   90.00
_cell.angle_beta   90.00
_cell.angle_gamma   90.00
#
_symmetry.space_group_name_H-M   'P 1'
#
loop_
_entity.id
_entity.type
_entity.pdbx_description
1 polymer ?
#
loop_
_entity_poly.entity_id
_entity_poly.type
_entity_poly.pdbx_seq_one_letter_code
_entity_poly.pdbx_strand_id
1 'polypeptide(L)'
;MDLTEKFLPNEKFLKKYDDLTVNRKAGYSIAITNLRVFISNKNEVWDIYSDKIDYLGRLFTPMFSWWWQLIFIPISLMTLDGTKWVSALFILLSIARQQIKIETLKIGVNSKNWNITKDNETLDQISEDIRLNSVVGIIRKDGKQILEAEDIGKTPSLKIELIGENESRPLASAWSFAAMSFLFYYVSSFGAGTGFWTFFLAVISIGFFIIHRDRKKTNEFRGVEPKPGLMLQGYHYILKYFKIPIIKNRWSFMFYKRTIFIRDLGYQLCCIFLLIGLFATYANENMIPLLTTIIIGIPTYLIGRVLSGIPRSNKRMALRSAGAIMIGLIIVIPCLALMPMYETASVKVPSSYVKGDSGNGWKNVMNEYDEYGLGLASTTFSLYIDDAEDNEGNSDGYPGILMIVAVKVPIDIEEKDMLAELDKQFERMAVDQEVELDSEIEKGSRYTKQGYETQYSIFNGTAKTDSIGFEGYSRTITEGSKTLYVGEVWKAPEYNLIVVAMGIAIISEEEINDKTGLDPIDDIISDIIPNNPTDTTNEQNWLELLDIIPETICYNN
;
A
#
# COMPACT_ATOMS: atom_id res chain seq x y z
N MET A 1 -73.47 -8.10 -6.95
CA MET A 1 -73.04 -9.08 -7.97
C MET A 1 -71.53 -8.99 -8.02
N ASP A 2 -70.86 -9.90 -7.33
CA ASP A 2 -69.46 -9.76 -6.93
C ASP A 2 -68.54 -10.12 -8.12
N LEU A 3 -67.60 -9.23 -8.47
CA LEU A 3 -66.69 -9.42 -9.62
C LEU A 3 -65.85 -10.70 -9.51
N THR A 4 -65.65 -11.18 -8.28
CA THR A 4 -65.03 -12.47 -7.92
C THR A 4 -65.78 -13.68 -8.47
N GLU A 5 -67.12 -13.72 -8.38
CA GLU A 5 -67.92 -14.87 -8.85
C GLU A 5 -67.93 -15.02 -10.37
N LYS A 6 -67.78 -13.92 -11.12
CA LYS A 6 -67.85 -13.94 -12.59
C LYS A 6 -66.52 -14.29 -13.26
N PHE A 7 -65.40 -13.96 -12.62
CA PHE A 7 -64.06 -14.18 -13.18
C PHE A 7 -63.34 -15.40 -12.58
N LEU A 8 -63.70 -15.83 -11.37
CA LEU A 8 -63.04 -16.91 -10.64
C LEU A 8 -64.06 -17.90 -10.03
N PRO A 9 -64.88 -18.59 -10.84
CA PRO A 9 -66.02 -19.37 -10.35
C PRO A 9 -65.64 -20.56 -9.44
N ASN A 10 -64.38 -21.01 -9.46
CA ASN A 10 -63.85 -22.11 -8.65
C ASN A 10 -62.64 -21.72 -7.78
N GLU A 11 -62.35 -20.42 -7.61
CA GLU A 11 -61.18 -19.98 -6.82
C GLU A 11 -61.63 -19.21 -5.57
N LYS A 12 -61.11 -19.61 -4.39
CA LYS A 12 -61.38 -18.94 -3.12
C LYS A 12 -60.29 -17.89 -2.90
N PHE A 13 -60.71 -16.64 -2.71
CA PHE A 13 -59.81 -15.57 -2.30
C PHE A 13 -59.34 -15.81 -0.87
N LEU A 14 -58.02 -15.79 -0.63
CA LEU A 14 -57.46 -16.05 0.70
C LEU A 14 -57.08 -14.77 1.39
N LYS A 15 -56.17 -14.00 0.79
CA LYS A 15 -55.65 -12.78 1.42
C LYS A 15 -55.10 -11.82 0.39
N LYS A 16 -55.24 -10.52 0.70
CA LYS A 16 -54.62 -9.42 -0.04
C LYS A 16 -53.51 -8.80 0.81
N TYR A 17 -52.39 -8.51 0.17
CA TYR A 17 -51.30 -7.73 0.73
C TYR A 17 -51.14 -6.47 -0.12
N ASP A 18 -51.46 -5.31 0.45
CA ASP A 18 -51.35 -4.01 -0.21
C ASP A 18 -50.04 -3.30 0.14
N ASP A 19 -49.72 -2.23 -0.60
CA ASP A 19 -48.53 -1.38 -0.41
C ASP A 19 -47.19 -2.14 -0.43
N LEU A 20 -47.06 -3.05 -1.38
CA LEU A 20 -45.83 -3.78 -1.64
C LEU A 20 -44.96 -3.04 -2.66
N THR A 21 -43.65 -3.22 -2.53
CA THR A 21 -42.68 -2.81 -3.56
C THR A 21 -42.23 -4.05 -4.32
N VAL A 22 -42.46 -4.07 -5.63
CA VAL A 22 -42.09 -5.20 -6.51
C VAL A 22 -41.08 -4.71 -7.52
N ASN A 23 -39.91 -5.35 -7.59
CA ASN A 23 -38.80 -4.96 -8.46
C ASN A 23 -38.46 -3.46 -8.37
N ARG A 24 -38.47 -2.90 -7.15
CA ARG A 24 -38.22 -1.48 -6.81
C ARG A 24 -39.26 -0.47 -7.29
N LYS A 25 -40.41 -0.92 -7.81
CA LYS A 25 -41.57 -0.06 -8.08
C LYS A 25 -42.57 -0.18 -6.93
N ALA A 26 -43.05 0.94 -6.41
CA ALA A 26 -44.02 1.00 -5.31
C ALA A 26 -45.47 0.91 -5.80
N GLY A 27 -46.39 0.63 -4.88
CA GLY A 27 -47.84 0.60 -5.13
C GLY A 27 -48.35 -0.72 -5.71
N TYR A 28 -47.62 -1.82 -5.53
CA TYR A 28 -48.09 -3.13 -5.92
C TYR A 28 -48.94 -3.75 -4.80
N SER A 29 -49.90 -4.58 -5.18
CA SER A 29 -50.67 -5.46 -4.30
C SER A 29 -50.48 -6.91 -4.73
N ILE A 30 -50.37 -7.81 -3.76
CA ILE A 30 -50.35 -9.25 -3.98
C ILE A 30 -51.65 -9.83 -3.45
N ALA A 31 -52.44 -10.40 -4.36
CA ALA A 31 -53.66 -11.14 -4.04
C ALA A 31 -53.37 -12.63 -4.19
N ILE A 32 -53.60 -13.39 -3.13
CA ILE A 32 -53.38 -14.83 -3.12
C ILE A 32 -54.73 -15.54 -3.10
N THR A 33 -54.91 -16.46 -4.03
CA THR A 33 -56.05 -17.40 -4.10
C THR A 33 -55.55 -18.82 -3.85
N ASN A 34 -56.47 -19.77 -3.73
CA ASN A 34 -56.15 -21.19 -3.58
C ASN A 34 -55.41 -21.81 -4.79
N LEU A 35 -55.35 -21.15 -5.95
CA LEU A 35 -54.71 -21.65 -7.18
C LEU A 35 -53.69 -20.69 -7.81
N ARG A 36 -53.83 -19.38 -7.58
CA ARG A 36 -53.03 -18.35 -8.25
C ARG A 36 -52.57 -17.25 -7.31
N VAL A 37 -51.44 -16.66 -7.66
CA VAL A 37 -50.86 -15.47 -7.06
C VAL A 37 -50.95 -14.34 -8.09
N PHE A 38 -51.72 -13.31 -7.77
CA PHE A 38 -51.81 -12.10 -8.57
C PHE A 38 -50.88 -11.04 -8.00
N ILE A 39 -49.98 -10.52 -8.84
CA ILE A 39 -49.13 -9.37 -8.50
C ILE A 39 -49.57 -8.22 -9.39
N SER A 40 -50.20 -7.20 -8.82
CA SER A 40 -50.81 -6.11 -9.58
C SER A 40 -50.43 -4.73 -9.08
N ASN A 41 -50.45 -3.74 -9.98
CA ASN A 41 -50.44 -2.31 -9.71
C ASN A 41 -51.46 -1.66 -10.67
N LYS A 42 -51.70 -0.35 -10.58
CA LYS A 42 -52.62 0.40 -11.45
C LYS A 42 -52.40 0.17 -12.96
N ASN A 43 -51.18 -0.16 -13.38
CA ASN A 43 -50.81 -0.28 -14.79
C ASN A 43 -50.49 -1.71 -15.26
N GLU A 44 -50.25 -2.65 -14.34
CA GLU A 44 -49.75 -3.99 -14.68
C GLU A 44 -50.41 -5.03 -13.78
N VAL A 45 -50.83 -6.16 -14.35
CA VAL A 45 -51.33 -7.33 -13.60
C VAL A 45 -50.59 -8.56 -14.07
N TRP A 46 -49.98 -9.28 -13.14
CA TRP A 46 -49.31 -10.55 -13.38
C TRP A 46 -50.13 -11.66 -12.72
N ASP A 47 -50.54 -12.65 -13.49
CA ASP A 47 -51.20 -13.86 -13.01
C ASP A 47 -50.20 -15.03 -13.04
N ILE A 48 -49.98 -15.64 -11.88
CA ILE A 48 -49.04 -16.73 -11.68
C ILE A 48 -49.77 -17.90 -11.02
N TYR A 49 -49.82 -19.05 -11.69
CA TYR A 49 -50.31 -20.27 -11.07
C TYR A 49 -49.34 -20.78 -9.99
N SER A 50 -49.87 -21.22 -8.86
CA SER A 50 -49.06 -21.64 -7.70
C SER A 50 -48.21 -22.88 -7.97
N ASP A 51 -48.65 -23.77 -8.88
CA ASP A 51 -47.94 -24.96 -9.34
C ASP A 51 -46.72 -24.65 -10.24
N LYS A 52 -46.71 -23.47 -10.86
CA LYS A 52 -45.62 -22.99 -11.74
C LYS A 52 -44.54 -22.21 -11.00
N ILE A 53 -44.65 -22.04 -9.68
CA ILE A 53 -43.63 -21.36 -8.88
C ILE A 53 -42.48 -22.33 -8.65
N ASP A 54 -41.43 -22.21 -9.46
CA ASP A 54 -40.25 -23.08 -9.39
C ASP A 54 -39.34 -22.75 -8.19
N TYR A 55 -39.36 -21.49 -7.72
CA TYR A 55 -38.44 -21.00 -6.69
C TYR A 55 -39.07 -19.95 -5.78
N LEU A 56 -38.89 -20.13 -4.47
CA LEU A 56 -39.20 -19.13 -3.46
C LEU A 56 -38.00 -18.98 -2.52
N GLY A 57 -37.48 -17.76 -2.35
CA GLY A 57 -36.31 -17.54 -1.52
C GLY A 57 -36.19 -16.16 -0.92
N ARG A 58 -35.66 -16.10 0.31
CA ARG A 58 -35.30 -14.86 1.00
C ARG A 58 -33.90 -14.42 0.57
N LEU A 59 -33.81 -13.19 0.07
CA LEU A 59 -32.59 -12.63 -0.50
C LEU A 59 -32.40 -11.19 -0.07
N PHE A 60 -31.15 -10.78 0.12
CA PHE A 60 -30.80 -9.37 0.28
C PHE A 60 -30.54 -8.72 -1.08
N THR A 61 -31.29 -7.67 -1.42
CA THR A 61 -31.01 -6.86 -2.61
C THR A 61 -30.55 -5.45 -2.24
N PRO A 62 -29.61 -4.85 -2.99
CA PRO A 62 -29.24 -3.45 -2.78
C PRO A 62 -30.46 -2.55 -3.00
N MET A 63 -30.71 -1.65 -2.06
CA MET A 63 -31.79 -0.66 -2.12
C MET A 63 -31.64 0.21 -3.38
N PHE A 64 -30.41 0.63 -3.69
CA PHE A 64 -30.12 1.53 -4.79
C PHE A 64 -29.71 0.79 -6.08
N SER A 65 -30.15 1.37 -7.21
CA SER A 65 -29.93 0.84 -8.55
C SER A 65 -28.46 0.78 -8.99
N TRP A 66 -28.14 -0.11 -9.94
CA TRP A 66 -26.77 -0.25 -10.48
C TRP A 66 -26.31 0.92 -11.32
N TRP A 67 -27.26 1.62 -11.93
CA TRP A 67 -27.04 2.85 -12.68
C TRP A 67 -26.31 3.95 -11.88
N TRP A 68 -26.51 4.03 -10.57
CA TRP A 68 -25.80 5.02 -9.74
C TRP A 68 -24.28 4.82 -9.74
N GLN A 69 -23.77 3.60 -9.91
CA GLN A 69 -22.33 3.37 -10.01
C GLN A 69 -21.72 3.94 -11.30
N LEU A 70 -22.49 3.96 -12.39
CA LEU A 70 -22.04 4.58 -13.65
C LEU A 70 -21.88 6.09 -13.53
N ILE A 71 -22.49 6.71 -12.52
CA ILE A 71 -22.37 8.14 -12.23
C ILE A 71 -21.26 8.37 -11.20
N PHE A 72 -21.26 7.60 -10.10
CA PHE A 72 -20.31 7.80 -9.01
C PHE A 72 -18.85 7.51 -9.40
N ILE A 73 -18.61 6.49 -10.23
CA ILE A 73 -17.24 6.09 -10.61
C ILE A 73 -16.57 7.18 -11.49
N PRO A 74 -17.17 7.66 -12.60
CA PRO A 74 -16.56 8.72 -13.40
C PRO A 74 -16.35 10.02 -12.63
N ILE A 75 -17.32 10.44 -11.80
CA ILE A 75 -17.18 11.67 -11.01
C ILE A 75 -16.06 11.53 -9.99
N SER A 76 -15.91 10.36 -9.36
CA SER A 76 -14.79 10.12 -8.44
C SER A 76 -13.43 10.22 -9.14
N LEU A 77 -13.33 9.74 -10.39
CA LEU A 77 -12.11 9.81 -11.19
C LEU A 77 -11.81 11.25 -11.63
N MET A 78 -12.82 11.99 -12.08
CA MET A 78 -12.66 13.39 -12.52
C MET A 78 -12.27 14.36 -11.40
N THR A 79 -12.53 14.01 -10.14
CA THR A 79 -12.29 14.88 -8.98
C THR A 79 -11.05 14.51 -8.18
N LEU A 80 -10.26 13.54 -8.65
CA LEU A 80 -9.02 13.08 -8.02
C LEU A 80 -7.99 14.21 -7.84
N ASP A 81 -7.83 15.06 -8.85
CA ASP A 81 -6.78 16.10 -8.88
C ASP A 81 -7.19 17.40 -8.18
N GLY A 82 -8.49 17.76 -8.21
CA GLY A 82 -8.97 19.05 -7.73
C GLY A 82 -9.54 19.04 -6.31
N THR A 83 -10.43 18.10 -5.98
CA THR A 83 -11.19 18.11 -4.72
C THR A 83 -11.23 16.71 -4.12
N LYS A 84 -10.15 16.35 -3.41
CA LYS A 84 -9.96 15.04 -2.75
C LYS A 84 -11.20 14.59 -1.94
N TRP A 85 -11.87 15.54 -1.27
CA TRP A 85 -13.12 15.30 -0.52
C TRP A 85 -14.33 14.92 -1.37
N VAL A 86 -14.49 15.51 -2.55
CA VAL A 86 -15.59 15.21 -3.47
C VAL A 86 -15.39 13.81 -4.06
N SER A 87 -14.16 13.50 -4.47
CA SER A 87 -13.82 12.15 -4.94
C SER A 87 -14.07 11.10 -3.85
N ALA A 88 -13.63 11.38 -2.62
CA ALA A 88 -13.90 10.55 -1.44
C ALA A 88 -15.40 10.34 -1.18
N LEU A 89 -16.22 11.40 -1.28
CA LEU A 89 -17.67 11.31 -1.11
C LEU A 89 -18.31 10.38 -2.16
N PHE A 90 -17.92 10.49 -3.43
CA PHE A 90 -18.48 9.65 -4.49
C PHE A 90 -18.02 8.18 -4.37
N ILE A 91 -16.78 7.95 -3.91
CA ILE A 91 -16.30 6.60 -3.55
C ILE A 91 -17.16 6.04 -2.40
N LEU A 92 -17.39 6.82 -1.34
CA LEU A 92 -18.24 6.43 -0.22
C LEU A 92 -19.68 6.15 -0.66
N LEU A 93 -20.27 6.97 -1.54
CA LEU A 93 -21.62 6.73 -2.07
C LEU A 93 -21.70 5.45 -2.92
N SER A 94 -20.67 5.18 -3.73
CA SER A 94 -20.56 3.93 -4.50
C SER A 94 -20.48 2.70 -3.60
N ILE A 95 -19.77 2.83 -2.47
CA ILE A 95 -19.66 1.79 -1.44
C ILE A 95 -20.98 1.64 -0.66
N ALA A 96 -21.55 2.73 -0.16
CA ALA A 96 -22.79 2.77 0.62
C ALA A 96 -23.96 2.12 -0.12
N ARG A 97 -24.02 2.31 -1.44
CA ARG A 97 -25.00 1.64 -2.30
C ARG A 97 -24.91 0.11 -2.25
N GLN A 98 -23.72 -0.46 -2.09
CA GLN A 98 -23.55 -1.91 -1.91
C GLN A 98 -23.89 -2.39 -0.49
N GLN A 99 -23.94 -1.46 0.47
CA GLN A 99 -24.16 -1.71 1.90
C GLN A 99 -25.64 -1.67 2.27
N ILE A 100 -26.38 -0.68 1.77
CA ILE A 100 -27.81 -0.52 2.08
C ILE A 100 -28.59 -1.56 1.29
N LYS A 101 -28.90 -2.67 1.95
CA LYS A 101 -29.70 -3.76 1.39
C LYS A 101 -30.97 -3.95 2.18
N ILE A 102 -32.00 -4.38 1.48
CA ILE A 102 -33.30 -4.71 2.04
C ILE A 102 -33.52 -6.20 1.82
N GLU A 103 -34.14 -6.84 2.81
CA GLU A 103 -34.64 -8.20 2.65
C GLU A 103 -35.78 -8.24 1.64
N THR A 104 -35.69 -9.19 0.74
CA THR A 104 -36.65 -9.36 -0.34
C THR A 104 -37.09 -10.81 -0.40
N LEU A 105 -38.37 -11.02 -0.64
CA LEU A 105 -38.91 -12.31 -1.04
C LEU A 105 -38.83 -12.39 -2.56
N LYS A 106 -38.08 -13.38 -3.08
CA LYS A 106 -38.02 -13.66 -4.50
C LYS A 106 -38.98 -14.77 -4.86
N ILE A 107 -39.91 -14.48 -5.76
CA ILE A 107 -40.77 -15.46 -6.43
C ILE A 107 -40.22 -15.66 -7.83
N GLY A 108 -39.88 -16.89 -8.19
CA GLY A 108 -39.33 -17.26 -9.49
C GLY A 108 -40.19 -18.31 -10.19
N VAL A 109 -40.48 -18.04 -11.45
CA VAL A 109 -41.01 -18.98 -12.45
C VAL A 109 -39.92 -19.14 -13.52
N ASN A 110 -39.89 -20.25 -14.27
CA ASN A 110 -38.86 -20.57 -15.27
C ASN A 110 -38.53 -19.42 -16.24
N SER A 111 -39.49 -18.53 -16.54
CA SER A 111 -39.31 -17.39 -17.45
C SER A 111 -39.00 -16.05 -16.76
N LYS A 112 -39.35 -15.85 -15.48
CA LYS A 112 -39.29 -14.53 -14.84
C LYS A 112 -39.21 -14.62 -13.32
N ASN A 113 -38.60 -13.61 -12.70
CA ASN A 113 -38.57 -13.46 -11.25
C ASN A 113 -39.09 -12.09 -10.80
N TRP A 114 -39.65 -12.07 -9.59
CA TRP A 114 -40.14 -10.88 -8.90
C TRP A 114 -39.49 -10.81 -7.52
N ASN A 115 -38.89 -9.68 -7.19
CA ASN A 115 -38.37 -9.40 -5.85
C ASN A 115 -39.36 -8.48 -5.13
N ILE A 116 -39.93 -8.95 -4.03
CA ILE A 116 -40.92 -8.25 -3.22
C ILE A 116 -40.22 -7.73 -1.96
N THR A 117 -40.43 -6.46 -1.64
CA THR A 117 -39.90 -5.79 -0.45
C THR A 117 -41.03 -5.29 0.43
N LYS A 118 -40.97 -5.64 1.73
CA LYS A 118 -41.83 -5.14 2.81
C LYS A 118 -41.20 -5.48 4.17
N ASP A 119 -41.94 -5.35 5.27
CA ASP A 119 -41.52 -5.79 6.60
C ASP A 119 -41.34 -7.32 6.65
N ASN A 120 -40.46 -7.78 7.55
CA ASN A 120 -40.09 -9.19 7.58
C ASN A 120 -41.27 -10.10 7.91
N GLU A 121 -42.18 -9.67 8.80
CA GLU A 121 -43.35 -10.46 9.17
C GLU A 121 -44.32 -10.65 8.00
N THR A 122 -44.64 -9.59 7.25
CA THR A 122 -45.51 -9.72 6.07
C THR A 122 -44.87 -10.54 4.98
N LEU A 123 -43.55 -10.42 4.76
CA LEU A 123 -42.84 -11.24 3.79
C LEU A 123 -42.83 -12.73 4.19
N ASP A 124 -42.81 -13.06 5.49
CA ASP A 124 -42.90 -14.44 5.99
C ASP A 124 -44.33 -14.98 5.83
N GLN A 125 -45.34 -14.18 6.16
CA GLN A 125 -46.74 -14.52 5.93
C GLN A 125 -47.05 -14.77 4.44
N ILE A 126 -46.58 -13.89 3.55
CA ILE A 126 -46.73 -14.09 2.09
C ILE A 126 -46.07 -15.40 1.65
N SER A 127 -44.89 -15.71 2.20
CA SER A 127 -44.15 -16.93 1.88
C SER A 127 -44.87 -18.19 2.37
N GLU A 128 -45.41 -18.18 3.59
CA GLU A 128 -46.19 -19.28 4.15
C GLU A 128 -47.51 -19.48 3.39
N ASP A 129 -48.23 -18.40 3.08
CA ASP A 129 -49.46 -18.45 2.29
C ASP A 129 -49.21 -19.06 0.90
N ILE A 130 -48.14 -18.64 0.20
CA ILE A 130 -47.80 -19.22 -1.11
C ILE A 130 -47.47 -20.71 -0.98
N ARG A 131 -46.78 -21.12 0.09
CA ARG A 131 -46.47 -22.54 0.35
C ARG A 131 -47.73 -23.36 0.58
N LEU A 132 -48.60 -22.91 1.49
CA LEU A 132 -49.87 -23.58 1.77
C LEU A 132 -50.69 -23.70 0.47
N ASN A 133 -50.69 -22.68 -0.37
CA ASN A 133 -51.41 -22.71 -1.65
C ASN A 133 -50.79 -23.58 -2.74
N SER A 134 -49.47 -23.75 -2.77
CA SER A 134 -48.81 -24.73 -3.65
C SER A 134 -49.24 -26.18 -3.33
N VAL A 135 -49.75 -26.41 -2.12
CA VAL A 135 -50.26 -27.72 -1.66
C VAL A 135 -51.76 -27.88 -1.95
N VAL A 136 -52.56 -26.81 -1.79
CA VAL A 136 -54.03 -26.82 -1.92
C VAL A 136 -54.51 -26.98 -3.39
N GLY A 137 -53.62 -26.80 -4.37
CA GLY A 137 -53.91 -27.01 -5.80
C GLY A 137 -53.74 -28.45 -6.33
N ILE A 138 -53.26 -29.40 -5.52
CA ILE A 138 -53.09 -30.79 -5.97
C ILE A 138 -54.44 -31.51 -5.88
N ILE A 139 -55.03 -31.80 -7.05
CA ILE A 139 -56.24 -32.62 -7.17
C ILE A 139 -55.98 -33.97 -6.47
N ARG A 140 -56.76 -34.31 -5.42
CA ARG A 140 -56.78 -35.68 -4.87
C ARG A 140 -57.21 -36.65 -5.98
N LYS A 141 -56.75 -37.90 -5.92
CA LYS A 141 -57.16 -38.99 -6.84
C LYS A 141 -58.69 -39.14 -7.01
N ASP A 142 -59.47 -38.56 -6.11
CA ASP A 142 -60.92 -38.64 -6.02
C ASP A 142 -61.65 -37.46 -6.72
N GLY A 143 -60.94 -36.55 -7.38
CA GLY A 143 -61.52 -35.48 -8.21
C GLY A 143 -62.13 -34.28 -7.46
N LYS A 144 -62.05 -34.23 -6.12
CA LYS A 144 -62.50 -33.09 -5.30
C LYS A 144 -61.31 -32.18 -4.92
N GLN A 145 -61.51 -30.88 -5.10
CA GLN A 145 -60.53 -29.83 -4.77
C GLN A 145 -60.47 -29.63 -3.25
N ILE A 146 -59.27 -29.50 -2.68
CA ILE A 146 -59.10 -29.16 -1.27
C ILE A 146 -59.47 -27.68 -1.12
N LEU A 147 -60.47 -27.38 -0.31
CA LEU A 147 -61.01 -26.01 -0.14
C LEU A 147 -60.42 -25.30 1.09
N GLU A 148 -59.84 -26.03 2.03
CA GLU A 148 -59.19 -25.49 3.23
C GLU A 148 -57.91 -26.28 3.56
N ALA A 149 -56.84 -25.55 3.85
CA ALA A 149 -55.55 -26.08 4.23
C ALA A 149 -55.57 -26.51 5.71
N GLU A 150 -56.19 -27.64 6.02
CA GLU A 150 -55.79 -28.37 7.22
C GLU A 150 -54.48 -29.11 6.94
N ASP A 151 -53.57 -29.07 7.91
CA ASP A 151 -52.20 -29.58 7.85
C ASP A 151 -52.17 -31.09 7.54
N ILE A 152 -52.19 -31.42 6.25
CA ILE A 152 -52.09 -32.80 5.78
C ILE A 152 -50.62 -33.10 5.55
N GLY A 153 -50.06 -33.87 6.48
CA GLY A 153 -48.67 -34.28 6.47
C GLY A 153 -48.19 -34.94 5.16
N LYS A 154 -46.89 -34.71 4.90
CA LYS A 154 -46.06 -35.23 3.80
C LYS A 154 -46.51 -34.84 2.38
N THR A 155 -46.56 -33.54 2.12
CA THR A 155 -46.75 -32.94 0.79
C THR A 155 -45.42 -32.43 0.22
N PRO A 156 -45.26 -32.29 -1.12
CA PRO A 156 -44.02 -31.80 -1.72
C PRO A 156 -43.78 -30.35 -1.30
N SER A 157 -42.95 -30.16 -0.27
CA SER A 157 -42.65 -28.86 0.29
C SER A 157 -41.89 -28.03 -0.73
N LEU A 158 -42.48 -26.93 -1.22
CA LEU A 158 -41.74 -25.84 -1.83
C LEU A 158 -40.75 -25.35 -0.74
N LYS A 159 -39.49 -25.79 -0.82
CA LYS A 159 -38.48 -25.46 0.20
C LYS A 159 -38.09 -23.99 0.02
N ILE A 160 -38.34 -23.17 1.04
CA ILE A 160 -37.75 -21.84 1.10
C ILE A 160 -36.25 -22.07 1.23
N GLU A 161 -35.51 -21.77 0.17
CA GLU A 161 -34.07 -21.72 0.25
C GLU A 161 -33.68 -20.37 0.84
N LEU A 162 -33.24 -20.39 2.10
CA LEU A 162 -32.53 -19.28 2.69
C LEU A 162 -31.17 -19.18 1.99
N ILE A 163 -30.89 -18.05 1.35
CA ILE A 163 -29.61 -17.79 0.71
C ILE A 163 -28.76 -16.92 1.62
N GLY A 164 -27.59 -17.43 2.03
CA GLY A 164 -26.63 -16.70 2.84
C GLY A 164 -26.08 -15.47 2.13
N GLU A 165 -25.60 -14.50 2.90
CA GLU A 165 -24.94 -13.33 2.36
C GLU A 165 -23.55 -13.67 1.80
N ASN A 166 -23.12 -12.88 0.82
CA ASN A 166 -21.78 -13.01 0.26
C ASN A 166 -20.74 -12.35 1.18
N GLU A 167 -19.97 -13.18 1.86
CA GLU A 167 -18.86 -12.81 2.75
C GLU A 167 -17.56 -12.48 2.00
N SER A 168 -17.33 -13.14 0.87
CA SER A 168 -16.05 -13.09 0.13
C SER A 168 -15.77 -11.75 -0.55
N ARG A 169 -16.81 -11.08 -1.05
CA ARG A 169 -16.67 -9.77 -1.72
C ARG A 169 -16.18 -8.68 -0.76
N PRO A 170 -16.83 -8.44 0.41
CA PRO A 170 -16.32 -7.48 1.39
C PRO A 170 -14.89 -7.78 1.82
N LEU A 171 -14.55 -9.06 2.03
CA LEU A 171 -13.20 -9.45 2.42
C LEU A 171 -12.17 -9.10 1.34
N ALA A 172 -12.46 -9.43 0.07
CA ALA A 172 -11.58 -9.08 -1.04
C ALA A 172 -11.42 -7.55 -1.18
N SER A 173 -12.51 -6.80 -1.06
CA SER A 173 -12.48 -5.33 -1.09
C SER A 173 -11.66 -4.76 0.07
N ALA A 174 -11.82 -5.28 1.30
CA ALA A 174 -11.03 -4.85 2.46
C ALA A 174 -9.53 -4.98 2.19
N TRP A 175 -9.09 -6.16 1.73
CA TRP A 175 -7.67 -6.38 1.39
C TRP A 175 -7.19 -5.51 0.23
N SER A 176 -8.00 -5.29 -0.81
CA SER A 176 -7.64 -4.38 -1.91
C SER A 176 -7.46 -2.94 -1.44
N PHE A 177 -8.35 -2.43 -0.59
CA PHE A 177 -8.24 -1.08 -0.02
C PHE A 177 -7.07 -0.98 0.96
N ALA A 178 -6.79 -2.02 1.75
CA ALA A 178 -5.60 -2.08 2.60
C ALA A 178 -4.30 -2.03 1.79
N ALA A 179 -4.22 -2.83 0.71
CA ALA A 179 -3.05 -2.84 -0.17
C ALA A 179 -2.85 -1.48 -0.87
N MET A 180 -3.95 -0.87 -1.34
CA MET A 180 -3.89 0.47 -1.94
C MET A 180 -3.47 1.53 -0.92
N SER A 181 -4.01 1.47 0.30
CA SER A 181 -3.61 2.34 1.41
C SER A 181 -2.11 2.23 1.69
N PHE A 182 -1.57 1.01 1.71
CA PHE A 182 -0.14 0.80 1.90
C PHE A 182 0.68 1.35 0.72
N LEU A 183 0.20 1.20 -0.52
CA LEU A 183 0.87 1.78 -1.69
C LEU A 183 0.93 3.30 -1.61
N PHE A 184 -0.16 3.98 -1.22
CA PHE A 184 -0.15 5.42 -1.01
C PHE A 184 0.75 5.84 0.16
N TYR A 185 0.82 5.05 1.23
CA TYR A 185 1.78 5.24 2.31
C TYR A 185 3.22 5.15 1.81
N TYR A 186 3.55 4.10 1.06
CA TYR A 186 4.86 3.90 0.46
C TYR A 186 5.24 5.06 -0.47
N VAL A 187 4.34 5.50 -1.34
CA VAL A 187 4.58 6.69 -2.18
C VAL A 187 4.75 7.96 -1.33
N SER A 188 4.02 8.08 -0.21
CA SER A 188 4.17 9.20 0.73
C SER A 188 5.58 9.27 1.34
N SER A 189 6.22 8.11 1.55
CA SER A 189 7.58 8.05 2.11
C SER A 189 8.66 8.60 1.18
N PHE A 190 8.34 8.93 -0.07
CA PHE A 190 9.19 9.71 -0.97
C PHE A 190 8.89 11.23 -0.92
N GLY A 191 8.14 11.70 0.09
CA GLY A 191 7.74 13.11 0.20
C GLY A 191 6.48 13.49 -0.59
N ALA A 192 5.79 12.53 -1.22
CA ALA A 192 4.54 12.81 -1.92
C ALA A 192 3.39 13.12 -0.94
N GLY A 193 2.57 14.14 -1.23
CA GLY A 193 1.42 14.56 -0.42
C GLY A 193 0.19 13.63 -0.48
N THR A 194 0.38 12.33 -0.26
CA THR A 194 -0.64 11.28 -0.39
C THR A 194 -1.34 10.91 0.92
N GLY A 195 -0.94 11.48 2.06
CA GLY A 195 -1.44 11.11 3.39
C GLY A 195 -2.98 11.07 3.54
N PHE A 196 -3.71 11.97 2.89
CA PHE A 196 -5.18 11.93 2.86
C PHE A 196 -5.71 10.60 2.29
N TRP A 197 -5.16 10.15 1.16
CA TRP A 197 -5.59 8.92 0.49
C TRP A 197 -5.22 7.68 1.30
N THR A 198 -4.04 7.68 1.93
CA THR A 198 -3.62 6.65 2.88
C THR A 198 -4.66 6.48 3.98
N PHE A 199 -5.00 7.57 4.68
CA PHE A 199 -5.99 7.53 5.77
C PHE A 199 -7.38 7.10 5.28
N PHE A 200 -7.86 7.70 4.19
CA PHE A 200 -9.19 7.44 3.64
C PHE A 200 -9.38 5.98 3.22
N LEU A 201 -8.40 5.40 2.52
CA LEU A 201 -8.45 4.01 2.07
C LEU A 201 -8.34 3.02 3.24
N ALA A 202 -7.54 3.34 4.26
CA ALA A 202 -7.47 2.56 5.50
C ALA A 202 -8.83 2.50 6.22
N VAL A 203 -9.50 3.64 6.38
CA VAL A 203 -10.84 3.71 7.00
C VAL A 203 -11.86 2.89 6.20
N ILE A 204 -11.84 2.99 4.88
CA ILE A 204 -12.69 2.17 4.00
C ILE A 204 -12.42 0.69 4.19
N SER A 205 -11.14 0.29 4.25
CA SER A 205 -10.74 -1.10 4.47
C SER A 205 -11.32 -1.65 5.78
N ILE A 206 -11.18 -0.90 6.89
CA ILE A 206 -11.77 -1.25 8.19
C ILE A 206 -13.29 -1.39 8.08
N GLY A 207 -13.96 -0.47 7.39
CA GLY A 207 -15.41 -0.56 7.13
C GLY A 207 -15.79 -1.87 6.44
N PHE A 208 -15.03 -2.30 5.43
CA PHE A 208 -15.27 -3.58 4.76
C PHE A 208 -14.97 -4.81 5.62
N PHE A 209 -13.98 -4.75 6.53
CA PHE A 209 -13.74 -5.81 7.51
C PHE A 209 -14.89 -5.95 8.51
N ILE A 210 -15.43 -4.83 9.01
CA ILE A 210 -16.61 -4.83 9.88
C ILE A 210 -17.80 -5.46 9.15
N ILE A 211 -18.03 -5.09 7.89
CA ILE A 211 -19.09 -5.68 7.07
C ILE A 211 -18.88 -7.17 6.88
N HIS A 212 -17.66 -7.62 6.54
CA HIS A 212 -17.37 -9.04 6.42
C HIS A 212 -17.75 -9.79 7.70
N ARG A 213 -17.35 -9.26 8.87
CA ARG A 213 -17.68 -9.82 10.18
C ARG A 213 -19.18 -9.90 10.41
N ASP A 214 -19.92 -8.84 10.11
CA ASP A 214 -21.35 -8.77 10.36
C ASP A 214 -22.13 -9.71 9.43
N ARG A 215 -21.73 -9.83 8.16
CA ARG A 215 -22.30 -10.81 7.22
C ARG A 215 -22.04 -12.25 7.66
N LYS A 216 -20.81 -12.52 8.12
CA LYS A 216 -20.43 -13.84 8.64
C LYS A 216 -21.29 -14.21 9.85
N LYS A 217 -21.44 -13.29 10.81
CA LYS A 217 -22.32 -13.50 11.98
C LYS A 217 -23.77 -13.75 11.55
N THR A 218 -24.31 -12.96 10.61
CA THR A 218 -25.68 -13.16 10.10
C THR A 218 -25.87 -14.54 9.47
N ASN A 219 -24.90 -15.03 8.70
CA ASN A 219 -24.93 -16.37 8.12
C ASN A 219 -24.85 -17.46 9.19
N GLU A 220 -23.98 -17.29 10.19
CA GLU A 220 -23.87 -18.20 11.34
C GLU A 220 -25.18 -18.26 12.14
N PHE A 221 -25.80 -17.12 12.42
CA PHE A 221 -27.10 -17.05 13.12
C PHE A 221 -28.22 -17.74 12.34
N ARG A 222 -28.22 -17.64 11.00
CA ARG A 222 -29.21 -18.31 10.14
C ARG A 222 -28.88 -19.77 9.84
N GLY A 223 -27.69 -20.25 10.21
CA GLY A 223 -27.22 -21.60 9.88
C GLY A 223 -27.09 -21.86 8.37
N VAL A 224 -26.84 -20.82 7.57
CA VAL A 224 -26.79 -20.91 6.10
C VAL A 224 -25.37 -20.75 5.60
N GLU A 225 -25.00 -21.52 4.58
CA GLU A 225 -23.70 -21.34 3.93
C GLU A 225 -23.64 -20.00 3.15
N PRO A 226 -22.47 -19.32 3.14
CA PRO A 226 -22.32 -18.06 2.44
C PRO A 226 -22.50 -18.22 0.94
N LYS A 227 -23.17 -17.25 0.32
CA LYS A 227 -23.29 -17.21 -1.14
C LYS A 227 -21.91 -17.05 -1.78
N PRO A 228 -21.55 -17.88 -2.78
CA PRO A 228 -20.26 -17.81 -3.44
C PRO A 228 -20.02 -16.43 -4.06
N GLY A 229 -18.79 -15.93 -3.98
CA GLY A 229 -18.34 -14.71 -4.64
C GLY A 229 -18.34 -14.81 -6.17
N LEU A 230 -18.14 -13.68 -6.88
CA LEU A 230 -18.08 -13.69 -8.37
C LEU A 230 -17.01 -14.62 -8.89
N MET A 231 -15.81 -14.54 -8.31
CA MET A 231 -14.70 -15.41 -8.70
C MET A 231 -15.02 -16.89 -8.47
N LEU A 232 -15.65 -17.22 -7.34
CA LEU A 232 -16.03 -18.60 -7.05
C LEU A 232 -17.20 -19.07 -7.94
N GLN A 233 -18.14 -18.19 -8.28
CA GLN A 233 -19.21 -18.46 -9.24
C GLN A 233 -18.66 -18.71 -10.65
N GLY A 234 -17.74 -17.86 -11.12
CA GLY A 234 -17.04 -18.04 -12.39
C GLY A 234 -16.23 -19.33 -12.40
N TYR A 235 -15.53 -19.63 -11.31
CA TYR A 235 -14.79 -20.88 -11.18
C TYR A 235 -15.71 -22.10 -11.15
N HIS A 236 -16.85 -22.04 -10.44
CA HIS A 236 -17.85 -23.09 -10.46
C HIS A 236 -18.46 -23.27 -11.85
N TYR A 237 -18.66 -22.18 -12.60
CA TYR A 237 -19.11 -22.22 -13.99
C TYR A 237 -18.11 -22.96 -14.88
N ILE A 238 -16.82 -22.60 -14.79
CA ILE A 238 -15.72 -23.27 -15.51
C ILE A 238 -15.64 -24.76 -15.12
N LEU A 239 -15.64 -25.08 -13.82
CA LEU A 239 -15.58 -26.47 -13.37
C LEU A 239 -16.79 -27.29 -13.81
N LYS A 240 -17.99 -26.68 -13.82
CA LYS A 240 -19.22 -27.32 -14.31
C LYS A 240 -19.15 -27.55 -15.82
N TYR A 241 -18.61 -26.60 -16.57
CA TYR A 241 -18.34 -26.76 -18.01
C TYR A 241 -17.41 -27.96 -18.28
N PHE A 242 -16.35 -28.11 -17.48
CA PHE A 242 -15.43 -29.26 -17.56
C PHE A 242 -15.91 -30.53 -16.83
N LYS A 243 -17.14 -30.55 -16.29
CA LYS A 243 -17.71 -31.67 -15.51
C LYS A 243 -16.82 -32.14 -14.35
N ILE A 244 -16.02 -31.25 -13.78
CA ILE A 244 -15.13 -31.56 -12.66
C ILE A 244 -15.92 -31.47 -11.35
N PRO A 245 -15.97 -32.52 -10.51
CA PRO A 245 -16.72 -32.50 -9.26
C PRO A 245 -16.11 -31.51 -8.25
N ILE A 246 -16.98 -30.64 -7.72
CA ILE A 246 -16.64 -29.69 -6.65
C ILE A 246 -16.74 -30.41 -5.31
N ILE A 247 -15.61 -30.57 -4.64
CA ILE A 247 -15.55 -31.20 -3.31
C ILE A 247 -15.19 -30.10 -2.30
N LYS A 248 -16.05 -29.90 -1.29
CA LYS A 248 -15.81 -28.96 -0.19
C LYS A 248 -14.65 -29.44 0.68
N ASN A 249 -13.76 -28.52 1.09
CA ASN A 249 -12.67 -28.83 2.00
C ASN A 249 -13.26 -29.08 3.40
N ARG A 250 -12.91 -30.21 4.02
CA ARG A 250 -13.49 -30.67 5.29
C ARG A 250 -12.46 -30.94 6.39
N TRP A 251 -11.19 -30.67 6.15
CA TRP A 251 -10.17 -31.02 7.14
C TRP A 251 -10.13 -29.98 8.26
N SER A 252 -10.57 -30.42 9.45
CA SER A 252 -10.60 -29.68 10.70
C SER A 252 -10.09 -30.57 11.82
N PHE A 253 -9.49 -29.98 12.84
CA PHE A 253 -9.14 -30.65 14.08
C PHE A 253 -9.85 -29.99 15.25
N MET A 254 -10.06 -30.75 16.32
CA MET A 254 -10.70 -30.24 17.54
C MET A 254 -9.62 -29.79 18.52
N PHE A 255 -9.67 -28.52 18.94
CA PHE A 255 -8.77 -27.96 19.93
C PHE A 255 -9.60 -27.25 21.00
N TYR A 256 -9.47 -27.65 22.27
CA TYR A 256 -10.26 -27.11 23.40
C TYR A 256 -11.77 -26.96 23.10
N LYS A 257 -12.42 -28.05 22.63
CA LYS A 257 -13.86 -28.10 22.29
C LYS A 257 -14.30 -27.16 21.15
N ARG A 258 -13.38 -26.53 20.41
CA ARG A 258 -13.66 -25.80 19.17
C ARG A 258 -13.12 -26.57 17.96
N THR A 259 -13.89 -26.60 16.88
CA THR A 259 -13.46 -27.15 15.59
C THR A 259 -12.72 -26.07 14.82
N ILE A 260 -11.42 -26.29 14.58
CA ILE A 260 -10.57 -25.36 13.83
C ILE A 260 -10.33 -25.94 12.44
N PHE A 261 -10.72 -25.19 11.41
CA PHE A 261 -10.42 -25.53 10.02
C PHE A 261 -8.99 -25.09 9.67
N ILE A 262 -8.19 -26.00 9.14
CA ILE A 262 -6.75 -25.76 8.92
C ILE A 262 -6.48 -24.68 7.86
N ARG A 263 -7.39 -24.55 6.91
CA ARG A 263 -7.35 -23.46 5.93
C ARG A 263 -7.48 -22.10 6.61
N ASP A 264 -8.39 -21.99 7.58
CA ASP A 264 -8.69 -20.73 8.24
C ASP A 264 -7.59 -20.37 9.25
N LEU A 265 -6.99 -21.38 9.89
CA LEU A 265 -5.79 -21.22 10.72
C LEU A 265 -4.60 -20.69 9.92
N GLY A 266 -4.30 -21.29 8.76
CA GLY A 266 -3.21 -20.81 7.89
C GLY A 266 -3.44 -19.37 7.40
N TYR A 267 -4.69 -19.00 7.14
CA TYR A 267 -5.06 -17.63 6.81
C TYR A 267 -4.86 -16.67 8.00
N GLN A 268 -5.30 -17.03 9.20
CA GLN A 268 -5.14 -16.20 10.40
C GLN A 268 -3.67 -15.98 10.75
N LEU A 269 -2.85 -17.03 10.71
CA LEU A 269 -1.41 -16.91 10.95
C LEU A 269 -0.73 -16.00 9.94
N CYS A 270 -1.06 -16.12 8.65
CA CYS A 270 -0.57 -15.21 7.62
C CYS A 270 -0.94 -13.75 7.92
N CYS A 271 -2.19 -13.48 8.33
CA CYS A 271 -2.62 -12.14 8.71
C CYS A 271 -1.83 -11.59 9.91
N ILE A 272 -1.53 -12.43 10.91
CA ILE A 272 -0.74 -12.03 12.09
C ILE A 272 0.68 -11.65 11.67
N PHE A 273 1.35 -12.47 10.84
CA PHE A 273 2.68 -12.16 10.35
C PHE A 273 2.71 -10.85 9.57
N LEU A 274 1.78 -10.65 8.63
CA LEU A 274 1.69 -9.41 7.86
C LEU A 274 1.42 -8.19 8.74
N LEU A 275 0.59 -8.33 9.78
CA LEU A 275 0.30 -7.25 10.71
C LEU A 275 1.55 -6.86 11.52
N ILE A 276 2.27 -7.85 12.06
CA ILE A 276 3.53 -7.63 12.80
C ILE A 276 4.57 -6.97 11.89
N GLY A 277 4.71 -7.46 10.66
CA GLY A 277 5.63 -6.87 9.68
C GLY A 277 5.29 -5.43 9.34
N LEU A 278 4.01 -5.12 9.17
CA LEU A 278 3.57 -3.75 8.90
C LEU A 278 3.84 -2.81 10.08
N PHE A 279 3.61 -3.24 11.32
CA PHE A 279 3.95 -2.46 12.50
C PHE A 279 5.46 -2.25 12.63
N ALA A 280 6.27 -3.28 12.40
CA ALA A 280 7.72 -3.18 12.43
C ALA A 280 8.26 -2.24 11.32
N THR A 281 7.69 -2.31 10.11
CA THR A 281 8.05 -1.41 9.02
C THR A 281 7.67 0.04 9.30
N TYR A 282 6.55 0.28 9.96
CA TYR A 282 6.20 1.63 10.42
C TYR A 282 7.13 2.12 11.53
N ALA A 283 7.48 1.25 12.49
CA ALA A 283 8.31 1.63 13.64
C ALA A 283 9.78 1.90 13.29
N ASN A 284 10.32 1.16 12.31
CA ASN A 284 11.72 1.25 11.89
C ASN A 284 11.89 2.06 10.61
N GLU A 285 10.81 2.60 10.04
CA GLU A 285 10.79 3.31 8.75
C GLU A 285 11.46 2.54 7.59
N ASN A 286 11.50 1.21 7.68
CA ASN A 286 12.20 0.34 6.73
C ASN A 286 11.30 -0.78 6.20
N MET A 287 11.41 -1.11 4.92
CA MET A 287 10.60 -2.13 4.24
C MET A 287 11.00 -3.59 4.55
N ILE A 288 12.23 -3.85 5.04
CA ILE A 288 12.77 -5.20 5.31
C ILE A 288 11.85 -6.06 6.22
N PRO A 289 11.31 -5.56 7.35
CA PRO A 289 10.42 -6.34 8.22
C PRO A 289 9.16 -6.83 7.51
N LEU A 290 8.53 -6.00 6.68
CA LEU A 290 7.35 -6.40 5.90
C LEU A 290 7.70 -7.46 4.85
N LEU A 291 8.82 -7.29 4.12
CA LEU A 291 9.27 -8.31 3.15
C LEU A 291 9.55 -9.65 3.83
N THR A 292 10.18 -9.63 5.02
CA THR A 292 10.50 -10.84 5.80
C THR A 292 9.24 -11.58 6.22
N THR A 293 8.25 -10.84 6.73
CA THR A 293 6.98 -11.43 7.16
C THR A 293 6.13 -11.92 6.00
N ILE A 294 6.23 -11.32 4.80
CA ILE A 294 5.63 -11.84 3.57
C ILE A 294 6.25 -13.20 3.20
N ILE A 295 7.58 -13.30 3.25
CA ILE A 295 8.32 -14.53 2.95
C ILE A 295 7.94 -15.67 3.90
N ILE A 296 7.61 -15.39 5.16
CA ILE A 296 7.18 -16.41 6.13
C ILE A 296 5.67 -16.67 6.04
N GLY A 297 4.87 -15.60 5.93
CA GLY A 297 3.42 -15.64 6.01
C GLY A 297 2.77 -16.31 4.81
N ILE A 298 3.26 -16.07 3.60
CA ILE A 298 2.68 -16.65 2.37
C ILE A 298 2.89 -18.17 2.30
N PRO A 299 4.09 -18.72 2.52
CA PRO A 299 4.27 -20.17 2.66
C PRO A 299 3.39 -20.75 3.76
N THR A 300 3.26 -20.10 4.91
CA THR A 300 2.35 -20.55 5.98
C THR A 300 0.89 -20.66 5.51
N TYR A 301 0.41 -19.66 4.78
CA TYR A 301 -0.93 -19.68 4.17
C TYR A 301 -1.08 -20.83 3.16
N LEU A 302 -0.10 -21.01 2.28
CA LEU A 302 -0.10 -22.03 1.24
C LEU A 302 -0.05 -23.44 1.84
N ILE A 303 0.73 -23.66 2.90
CA ILE A 303 0.76 -24.91 3.67
C ILE A 303 -0.65 -25.20 4.22
N GLY A 304 -1.29 -24.23 4.88
CA GLY A 304 -2.66 -24.39 5.37
C GLY A 304 -3.66 -24.73 4.25
N ARG A 305 -3.50 -24.14 3.06
CA ARG A 305 -4.31 -24.48 1.88
C ARG A 305 -4.09 -25.90 1.38
N VAL A 306 -2.84 -26.37 1.27
CA VAL A 306 -2.51 -27.73 0.82
C VAL A 306 -3.05 -28.75 1.83
N LEU A 307 -2.76 -28.55 3.11
CA LEU A 307 -3.20 -29.42 4.20
C LEU A 307 -4.73 -29.56 4.27
N SER A 308 -5.47 -28.47 4.01
CA SER A 308 -6.95 -28.52 3.96
C SER A 308 -7.52 -29.49 2.91
N GLY A 309 -6.69 -29.98 1.98
CA GLY A 309 -7.02 -30.95 0.96
C GLY A 309 -6.87 -32.42 1.34
N ILE A 310 -6.41 -32.76 2.55
CA ILE A 310 -5.89 -34.09 2.91
C ILE A 310 -6.85 -35.30 2.79
N PRO A 311 -8.20 -35.23 2.70
CA PRO A 311 -8.96 -36.45 2.34
C PRO A 311 -8.97 -36.75 0.83
N ARG A 312 -8.07 -36.20 0.01
CA ARG A 312 -8.06 -36.35 -1.48
C ARG A 312 -6.96 -37.30 -1.96
N SER A 313 -7.11 -37.79 -3.20
CA SER A 313 -6.13 -38.68 -3.83
C SER A 313 -4.72 -38.06 -3.95
N ASN A 314 -3.69 -38.91 -3.81
CA ASN A 314 -2.27 -38.51 -3.82
C ASN A 314 -1.89 -37.66 -5.04
N LYS A 315 -2.39 -37.99 -6.23
CA LYS A 315 -2.14 -37.22 -7.47
C LYS A 315 -2.66 -35.77 -7.38
N ARG A 316 -3.82 -35.57 -6.75
CA ARG A 316 -4.43 -34.24 -6.60
C ARG A 316 -3.77 -33.43 -5.50
N MET A 317 -3.25 -34.11 -4.47
CA MET A 317 -2.41 -33.48 -3.44
C MET A 317 -1.08 -33.03 -4.05
N ALA A 318 -0.42 -33.87 -4.84
CA ALA A 318 0.83 -33.51 -5.53
C ALA A 318 0.67 -32.28 -6.43
N LEU A 319 -0.42 -32.22 -7.23
CA LEU A 319 -0.70 -31.06 -8.08
C LEU A 319 -0.93 -29.77 -7.28
N ARG A 320 -1.61 -29.85 -6.13
CA ARG A 320 -1.81 -28.70 -5.24
C ARG A 320 -0.51 -28.24 -4.59
N SER A 321 0.33 -29.17 -4.15
CA SER A 321 1.64 -28.85 -3.58
C SER A 321 2.54 -28.18 -4.62
N ALA A 322 2.59 -28.70 -5.85
CA ALA A 322 3.35 -28.08 -6.94
C ALA A 322 2.85 -26.67 -7.27
N GLY A 323 1.52 -26.48 -7.37
CA GLY A 323 0.95 -25.15 -7.59
C GLY A 323 1.20 -24.19 -6.44
N ALA A 324 1.18 -24.67 -5.19
CA ALA A 324 1.52 -23.87 -4.02
C ALA A 324 3.00 -23.46 -4.03
N ILE A 325 3.93 -24.36 -4.36
CA ILE A 325 5.35 -24.06 -4.48
C ILE A 325 5.57 -23.00 -5.57
N MET A 326 4.95 -23.16 -6.75
CA MET A 326 5.08 -22.18 -7.84
C MET A 326 4.59 -20.79 -7.43
N ILE A 327 3.41 -20.70 -6.79
CA ILE A 327 2.89 -19.41 -6.28
C ILE A 327 3.81 -18.83 -5.21
N GLY A 328 4.34 -19.68 -4.33
CA GLY A 328 5.30 -19.28 -3.29
C GLY A 328 6.56 -18.68 -3.91
N LEU A 329 7.16 -19.35 -4.90
CA LEU A 329 8.37 -18.86 -5.57
C LEU A 329 8.15 -17.53 -6.30
N ILE A 330 7.01 -17.34 -6.95
CA ILE A 330 6.67 -16.09 -7.65
C ILE A 330 6.63 -14.89 -6.69
N ILE A 331 6.33 -15.11 -5.41
CA ILE A 331 6.23 -14.01 -4.44
C ILE A 331 7.49 -13.91 -3.57
N VAL A 332 8.04 -15.04 -3.12
CA VAL A 332 9.21 -15.10 -2.23
C VAL A 332 10.48 -14.64 -2.95
N ILE A 333 10.71 -15.05 -4.20
CA ILE A 333 11.94 -14.69 -4.92
C ILE A 333 12.06 -13.17 -5.11
N PRO A 334 11.02 -12.45 -5.60
CA PRO A 334 11.09 -10.99 -5.68
C PRO A 334 11.28 -10.32 -4.32
N CYS A 335 10.64 -10.82 -3.26
CA CYS A 335 10.83 -10.23 -1.92
C CYS A 335 12.28 -10.37 -1.43
N LEU A 336 12.90 -11.53 -1.66
CA LEU A 336 14.31 -11.76 -1.34
C LEU A 336 15.25 -10.92 -2.19
N ALA A 337 14.95 -10.76 -3.49
CA ALA A 337 15.75 -9.93 -4.38
C ALA A 337 15.67 -8.43 -4.03
N LEU A 338 14.53 -7.99 -3.48
CA LEU A 338 14.34 -6.60 -3.06
C LEU A 338 14.99 -6.28 -1.71
N MET A 339 15.13 -7.24 -0.79
CA MET A 339 15.66 -6.99 0.56
C MET A 339 16.99 -6.23 0.59
N PRO A 340 18.04 -6.63 -0.16
CA PRO A 340 19.32 -5.91 -0.16
C PRO A 340 19.20 -4.45 -0.60
N MET A 341 18.22 -4.12 -1.45
CA MET A 341 17.98 -2.74 -1.89
C MET A 341 17.45 -1.84 -0.77
N TYR A 342 16.97 -2.39 0.34
CA TYR A 342 16.48 -1.64 1.51
C TYR A 342 17.46 -1.67 2.69
N GLU A 343 18.66 -2.25 2.53
CA GLU A 343 19.73 -2.13 3.53
C GLU A 343 20.28 -0.71 3.52
N THR A 344 20.33 -0.09 4.68
CA THR A 344 20.81 1.27 4.86
C THR A 344 22.33 1.30 4.71
N ALA A 345 22.84 2.14 3.82
CA ALA A 345 24.26 2.27 3.55
C ALA A 345 24.69 3.73 3.70
N SER A 346 25.88 3.96 4.22
CA SER A 346 26.43 5.29 4.48
C SER A 346 27.95 5.33 4.29
N VAL A 347 28.52 6.53 4.41
CA VAL A 347 29.94 6.81 4.28
C VAL A 347 30.44 7.52 5.52
N LYS A 348 31.68 7.23 5.90
CA LYS A 348 32.36 7.86 7.04
C LYS A 348 33.86 7.99 6.75
N VAL A 349 34.44 9.12 7.14
CA VAL A 349 35.90 9.25 7.30
C VAL A 349 36.35 8.43 8.53
N PRO A 350 37.38 7.56 8.42
CA PRO A 350 37.88 6.78 9.54
C PRO A 350 38.21 7.64 10.76
N SER A 351 37.99 7.12 11.97
CA SER A 351 38.33 7.83 13.21
C SER A 351 39.84 8.04 13.41
N SER A 352 40.67 7.36 12.61
CA SER A 352 42.11 7.66 12.54
C SER A 352 42.42 8.99 11.87
N TYR A 353 41.46 9.63 11.21
CA TYR A 353 41.63 10.95 10.59
C TYR A 353 40.73 12.02 11.24
N VAL A 354 39.89 11.66 12.22
CA VAL A 354 38.94 12.59 12.87
C VAL A 354 39.17 12.54 14.39
N LYS A 355 39.51 13.69 15.00
CA LYS A 355 40.24 13.84 16.28
C LYS A 355 39.91 12.84 17.41
N GLY A 356 40.98 12.30 18.01
CA GLY A 356 41.02 11.47 19.22
C GLY A 356 42.36 10.77 19.41
N ASP A 357 42.91 10.17 18.35
CA ASP A 357 44.15 9.36 18.41
C ASP A 357 45.22 9.73 17.35
N SER A 358 44.92 10.60 16.38
CA SER A 358 45.84 10.92 15.26
C SER A 358 46.46 12.31 15.28
N GLY A 359 45.86 13.28 15.98
CA GLY A 359 46.37 14.64 16.13
C GLY A 359 46.04 15.63 14.99
N ASN A 360 45.69 15.16 13.78
CA ASN A 360 45.58 15.96 12.53
C ASN A 360 44.41 16.97 12.45
N GLY A 361 43.94 17.56 13.54
CA GLY A 361 43.02 18.70 13.50
C GLY A 361 41.56 18.52 13.02
N TRP A 362 41.28 17.62 12.07
CA TRP A 362 39.97 17.41 11.45
C TRP A 362 38.88 16.96 12.44
N LYS A 363 37.74 17.65 12.38
CA LYS A 363 36.56 17.39 13.21
C LYS A 363 35.32 17.25 12.33
N ASN A 364 34.48 16.25 12.64
CA ASN A 364 33.13 16.18 12.07
C ASN A 364 32.26 17.22 12.77
N VAL A 365 31.72 18.16 12.00
CA VAL A 365 30.92 19.29 12.50
C VAL A 365 29.43 19.06 12.24
N MET A 366 29.09 18.33 11.18
CA MET A 366 27.71 18.02 10.83
C MET A 366 27.61 16.64 10.19
N ASN A 367 26.60 15.88 10.62
CA ASN A 367 26.20 14.65 9.95
C ASN A 367 24.68 14.61 9.88
N GLU A 368 24.14 14.75 8.67
CA GLU A 368 22.71 14.68 8.39
C GLU A 368 22.43 13.46 7.52
N TYR A 369 21.33 12.78 7.84
CA TYR A 369 20.97 11.52 7.21
C TYR A 369 19.47 11.49 6.99
N ASP A 370 19.08 11.46 5.72
CA ASP A 370 17.69 11.38 5.29
C ASP A 370 17.43 10.09 4.53
N GLU A 371 16.33 9.42 4.87
CA GLU A 371 15.83 8.24 4.17
C GLU A 371 14.52 8.51 3.45
N TYR A 372 14.40 7.93 2.26
CA TYR A 372 13.23 8.02 1.41
C TYR A 372 12.79 6.62 0.98
N GLY A 373 11.48 6.45 0.80
CA GLY A 373 10.95 5.20 0.25
C GLY A 373 11.04 4.00 1.20
N LEU A 374 11.02 4.24 2.51
CA LEU A 374 11.23 3.23 3.56
C LEU A 374 12.60 2.51 3.45
N GLY A 375 13.67 3.29 3.26
CA GLY A 375 15.05 2.80 3.15
C GLY A 375 15.51 2.46 1.72
N LEU A 376 14.70 2.73 0.68
CA LEU A 376 15.08 2.47 -0.70
C LEU A 376 16.16 3.44 -1.20
N ALA A 377 16.01 4.71 -0.87
CA ALA A 377 16.96 5.76 -1.18
C ALA A 377 17.34 6.46 0.11
N SER A 378 18.60 6.88 0.20
CA SER A 378 19.11 7.63 1.34
C SER A 378 20.12 8.66 0.85
N THR A 379 20.19 9.77 1.56
CA THR A 379 21.18 10.82 1.36
C THR A 379 21.87 11.08 2.69
N THR A 380 23.18 10.85 2.72
CA THR A 380 24.03 11.22 3.86
C THR A 380 24.82 12.46 3.49
N PHE A 381 24.81 13.45 4.37
CA PHE A 381 25.64 14.65 4.29
C PHE A 381 26.58 14.68 5.49
N SER A 382 27.88 14.67 5.27
CA SER A 382 28.89 14.78 6.32
C SER A 382 29.82 15.95 6.05
N LEU A 383 29.97 16.85 7.02
CA LEU A 383 30.85 18.01 6.96
C LEU A 383 31.99 17.84 7.95
N TYR A 384 33.21 17.95 7.45
CA TYR A 384 34.44 17.92 8.22
C TYR A 384 35.16 19.26 8.05
N ILE A 385 35.64 19.81 9.17
CA ILE A 385 36.39 21.06 9.20
C ILE A 385 37.70 20.79 9.92
N ASP A 386 38.78 21.30 9.37
CA ASP A 386 40.09 21.26 10.01
C ASP A 386 40.31 22.48 10.93
N ASP A 387 41.04 22.27 12.03
CA ASP A 387 41.40 23.34 12.97
C ASP A 387 42.80 23.94 12.75
N ALA A 388 43.47 23.56 11.66
CA ALA A 388 44.75 24.10 11.21
C ALA A 388 45.91 23.97 12.21
N GLU A 389 45.81 22.97 13.10
CA GLU A 389 46.85 22.60 14.05
C GLU A 389 47.35 21.17 13.79
N ASP A 390 48.67 21.00 13.75
CA ASP A 390 49.31 19.69 13.66
C ASP A 390 49.22 18.91 15.00
N ASN A 391 49.71 17.67 14.97
CA ASN A 391 49.75 16.75 16.12
C ASN A 391 50.52 17.28 17.33
N GLU A 392 51.39 18.27 17.13
CA GLU A 392 52.27 18.88 18.12
C GLU A 392 51.74 20.25 18.60
N GLY A 393 50.62 20.73 18.05
CA GLY A 393 49.99 22.02 18.36
C GLY A 393 50.62 23.21 17.64
N ASN A 394 51.38 22.97 16.57
CA ASN A 394 51.88 24.02 15.68
C ASN A 394 50.85 24.30 14.58
N SER A 395 50.85 25.55 14.07
CA SER A 395 49.97 25.93 12.96
C SER A 395 50.41 25.26 11.66
N ASP A 396 49.48 24.56 11.00
CA ASP A 396 49.72 23.76 9.79
C ASP A 396 49.15 24.37 8.49
N GLY A 397 49.20 25.70 8.39
CA GLY A 397 48.62 26.46 7.29
C GLY A 397 47.19 26.93 7.58
N TYR A 398 46.36 27.12 6.55
CA TYR A 398 45.00 27.62 6.72
C TYR A 398 43.95 26.50 6.74
N PRO A 399 42.87 26.65 7.54
CA PRO A 399 41.79 25.66 7.66
C PRO A 399 41.20 25.17 6.34
N GLY A 400 40.99 23.85 6.25
CA GLY A 400 40.27 23.18 5.16
C GLY A 400 38.83 22.79 5.53
N ILE A 401 37.99 22.65 4.51
CA ILE A 401 36.62 22.14 4.62
C ILE A 401 36.47 20.94 3.69
N LEU A 402 35.95 19.82 4.20
CA LEU A 402 35.63 18.62 3.43
C LEU A 402 34.16 18.26 3.63
N MET A 403 33.41 18.24 2.53
CA MET A 403 32.03 17.81 2.48
C MET A 403 31.94 16.48 1.74
N ILE A 404 31.26 15.51 2.34
CA ILE A 404 31.00 14.20 1.73
C ILE A 404 29.50 14.01 1.64
N VAL A 405 29.02 13.77 0.43
CA VAL A 405 27.63 13.44 0.13
C VAL A 405 27.57 12.02 -0.38
N ALA A 406 26.83 11.15 0.30
CA ALA A 406 26.56 9.80 -0.16
C ALA A 406 25.09 9.69 -0.56
N VAL A 407 24.85 9.32 -1.81
CA VAL A 407 23.50 9.12 -2.35
C VAL A 407 23.33 7.65 -2.69
N LYS A 408 22.39 6.99 -2.02
CA LYS A 408 21.98 5.63 -2.37
C LYS A 408 20.97 5.68 -3.50
N VAL A 409 21.33 5.12 -4.65
CA VAL A 409 20.48 5.10 -5.84
C VAL A 409 20.09 3.66 -6.18
N PRO A 410 18.78 3.32 -6.22
CA PRO A 410 18.31 1.95 -6.42
C PRO A 410 18.40 1.46 -7.88
N ILE A 411 18.86 2.31 -8.82
CA ILE A 411 18.96 2.03 -10.25
C ILE A 411 20.40 2.33 -10.68
N ASP A 412 20.99 1.43 -11.48
CA ASP A 412 22.27 1.68 -12.17
C ASP A 412 22.11 2.88 -13.11
N ILE A 413 22.37 4.09 -12.62
CA ILE A 413 22.59 5.25 -13.48
C ILE A 413 23.96 5.05 -14.15
N GLU A 414 24.00 5.22 -15.47
CA GLU A 414 25.25 5.14 -16.23
C GLU A 414 26.22 6.24 -15.77
N GLU A 415 27.47 5.88 -15.51
CA GLU A 415 28.54 6.72 -14.96
C GLU A 415 28.73 8.05 -15.73
N LYS A 416 28.45 8.03 -17.03
CA LYS A 416 28.57 9.17 -17.94
C LYS A 416 27.52 10.26 -17.72
N ASP A 417 26.29 9.89 -17.37
CA ASP A 417 25.22 10.86 -17.09
C ASP A 417 25.43 11.50 -15.71
N MET A 418 26.13 10.80 -14.81
CA MET A 418 26.43 11.30 -13.46
C MET A 418 27.53 12.35 -13.46
N LEU A 419 28.62 12.17 -14.19
CA LEU A 419 29.68 13.18 -14.31
C LEU A 419 29.14 14.50 -14.89
N ALA A 420 28.19 14.45 -15.83
CA ALA A 420 27.58 15.63 -16.41
C ALA A 420 26.62 16.35 -15.44
N GLU A 421 25.83 15.62 -14.65
CA GLU A 421 24.99 16.24 -13.62
C GLU A 421 25.84 16.74 -12.44
N LEU A 422 26.98 16.10 -12.18
CA LEU A 422 27.96 16.47 -11.17
C LEU A 422 28.73 17.75 -11.55
N ASP A 423 29.28 17.86 -12.76
CA ASP A 423 29.91 19.10 -13.27
C ASP A 423 28.93 20.28 -13.14
N LYS A 424 27.64 20.04 -13.37
CA LYS A 424 26.55 21.01 -13.22
C LYS A 424 26.21 21.34 -11.75
N GLN A 425 26.37 20.40 -10.82
CA GLN A 425 26.23 20.67 -9.38
C GLN A 425 27.47 21.38 -8.83
N PHE A 426 28.67 21.05 -9.32
CA PHE A 426 29.92 21.76 -9.06
C PHE A 426 29.85 23.21 -9.54
N GLU A 427 29.40 23.45 -10.78
CA GLU A 427 29.21 24.79 -11.33
C GLU A 427 28.18 25.58 -10.52
N ARG A 428 27.05 24.96 -10.13
CA ARG A 428 26.04 25.61 -9.28
C ARG A 428 26.57 25.95 -7.90
N MET A 429 27.32 25.06 -7.26
CA MET A 429 27.83 25.28 -5.91
C MET A 429 28.98 26.28 -5.89
N ALA A 430 29.84 26.31 -6.92
CA ALA A 430 30.85 27.36 -7.07
C ALA A 430 30.21 28.75 -7.27
N VAL A 431 29.09 28.81 -8.02
CA VAL A 431 28.28 30.02 -8.17
C VAL A 431 27.60 30.41 -6.86
N ASP A 432 27.03 29.45 -6.12
CA ASP A 432 26.35 29.70 -4.82
C ASP A 432 27.33 30.12 -3.70
N GLN A 433 28.59 29.70 -3.77
CA GLN A 433 29.66 30.14 -2.85
C GLN A 433 30.35 31.45 -3.29
N GLU A 434 29.90 32.06 -4.39
CA GLU A 434 30.47 33.28 -4.98
C GLU A 434 31.99 33.19 -5.25
N VAL A 435 32.47 32.03 -5.70
CA VAL A 435 33.89 31.81 -6.03
C VAL A 435 34.07 31.88 -7.55
N GLU A 436 35.04 32.66 -8.03
CA GLU A 436 35.44 32.62 -9.44
C GLU A 436 36.41 31.45 -9.65
N LEU A 437 35.98 30.40 -10.35
CA LEU A 437 36.84 29.31 -10.79
C LEU A 437 37.68 29.79 -11.98
N ASP A 438 38.99 29.98 -11.77
CA ASP A 438 39.87 30.60 -12.76
C ASP A 438 40.31 29.61 -13.85
N SER A 439 40.76 28.41 -13.45
CA SER A 439 41.24 27.37 -14.38
C SER A 439 41.27 25.98 -13.74
N GLU A 440 40.86 24.95 -14.49
CA GLU A 440 41.08 23.53 -14.14
C GLU A 440 42.58 23.22 -14.17
N ILE A 441 43.11 22.73 -13.05
CA ILE A 441 44.55 22.46 -12.86
C ILE A 441 44.87 21.03 -13.29
N GLU A 442 44.08 20.08 -12.78
CA GLU A 442 44.36 18.65 -12.93
C GLU A 442 43.06 17.84 -12.92
N LYS A 443 43.03 16.83 -13.78
CA LYS A 443 41.97 15.82 -13.85
C LYS A 443 42.61 14.45 -13.94
N GLY A 444 42.15 13.53 -13.10
CA GLY A 444 42.72 12.19 -13.04
C GLY A 444 41.77 11.17 -12.45
N SER A 445 42.28 9.94 -12.33
CA SER A 445 41.63 8.87 -11.58
C SER A 445 42.60 8.27 -10.58
N ARG A 446 42.08 7.84 -9.43
CA ARG A 446 42.82 7.10 -8.41
C ARG A 446 41.95 6.01 -7.81
N TYR A 447 42.49 5.27 -6.85
CA TYR A 447 41.74 4.22 -6.15
C TYR A 447 41.56 4.59 -4.69
N THR A 448 40.35 4.39 -4.17
CA THR A 448 40.11 4.40 -2.72
C THR A 448 40.80 3.21 -2.06
N LYS A 449 40.96 3.27 -0.74
CA LYS A 449 41.45 2.14 0.06
C LYS A 449 40.59 0.89 -0.05
N GLN A 450 39.30 1.05 -0.32
CA GLN A 450 38.36 -0.05 -0.57
C GLN A 450 38.45 -0.61 -2.00
N GLY A 451 39.30 -0.03 -2.87
CA GLY A 451 39.55 -0.51 -4.22
C GLY A 451 38.57 0.04 -5.27
N TYR A 452 37.81 1.09 -4.95
CA TYR A 452 36.93 1.75 -5.92
C TYR A 452 37.73 2.74 -6.78
N GLU A 453 37.51 2.73 -8.09
CA GLU A 453 38.05 3.74 -8.98
C GLU A 453 37.31 5.06 -8.77
N THR A 454 38.06 6.13 -8.53
CA THR A 454 37.56 7.48 -8.33
C THR A 454 37.95 8.35 -9.51
N GLN A 455 37.14 9.35 -9.80
CA GLN A 455 37.48 10.42 -10.74
C GLN A 455 37.52 11.74 -9.96
N TYR A 456 38.61 12.49 -10.13
CA TYR A 456 38.78 13.78 -9.45
C TYR A 456 39.13 14.89 -10.43
N SER A 457 38.70 16.11 -10.10
CA SER A 457 39.08 17.36 -10.77
C SER A 457 39.49 18.40 -9.73
N ILE A 458 40.58 19.12 -9.99
CA ILE A 458 41.13 20.16 -9.12
C ILE A 458 41.05 21.51 -9.85
N PHE A 459 40.55 22.52 -9.15
CA PHE A 459 40.41 23.88 -9.69
C PHE A 459 41.09 24.91 -8.79
N ASN A 460 41.66 25.93 -9.42
CA ASN A 460 42.02 27.18 -8.73
C ASN A 460 40.78 28.06 -8.64
N GLY A 461 40.56 28.65 -7.47
CA GLY A 461 39.52 29.65 -7.26
C GLY A 461 40.05 30.88 -6.54
N THR A 462 39.41 32.01 -6.82
CA THR A 462 39.61 33.25 -6.09
C THR A 462 38.32 33.60 -5.33
N ALA A 463 38.43 33.80 -4.02
CA ALA A 463 37.28 34.14 -3.17
C ALA A 463 36.81 35.58 -3.43
N LYS A 464 35.52 35.78 -3.79
CA LYS A 464 34.95 37.13 -4.01
C LYS A 464 34.23 37.73 -2.82
N THR A 465 34.08 36.96 -1.75
CA THR A 465 33.35 37.38 -0.56
C THR A 465 34.24 37.31 0.65
N ASP A 466 33.91 38.13 1.63
CA ASP A 466 34.57 38.11 2.92
C ASP A 466 34.19 36.87 3.75
N SER A 467 33.51 35.86 3.19
CA SER A 467 33.17 34.63 3.91
C SER A 467 32.95 33.40 3.04
N ILE A 468 33.57 32.26 3.39
CA ILE A 468 33.32 30.95 2.77
C ILE A 468 32.71 30.00 3.80
N GLY A 469 31.63 29.30 3.42
CA GLY A 469 31.04 28.23 4.23
C GLY A 469 29.59 27.94 3.89
N PHE A 470 28.95 27.04 4.64
CA PHE A 470 27.62 26.50 4.37
C PHE A 470 26.69 26.76 5.56
N GLU A 471 25.47 27.23 5.29
CA GLU A 471 24.36 27.53 6.23
C GLU A 471 24.71 27.49 7.74
N GLY A 472 25.20 28.62 8.28
CA GLY A 472 25.48 28.78 9.70
C GLY A 472 26.91 28.44 10.14
N TYR A 473 27.70 27.83 9.26
CA TYR A 473 29.14 27.59 9.43
C TYR A 473 29.91 28.32 8.32
N SER A 474 30.05 29.63 8.48
CA SER A 474 30.79 30.52 7.57
C SER A 474 32.07 31.02 8.23
N ARG A 475 33.20 30.96 7.52
CA ARG A 475 34.46 31.55 7.95
C ARG A 475 34.69 32.86 7.20
N THR A 476 35.07 33.91 7.93
CA THR A 476 35.46 35.18 7.32
C THR A 476 36.81 35.02 6.61
N ILE A 477 36.90 35.42 5.35
CA ILE A 477 38.12 35.35 4.52
C ILE A 477 38.35 36.73 3.91
N THR A 478 39.58 37.05 3.49
CA THR A 478 39.84 38.29 2.76
C THR A 478 39.41 38.13 1.30
N GLU A 479 38.54 39.02 0.79
CA GLU A 479 38.23 39.11 -0.65
C GLU A 479 39.55 39.14 -1.47
N GLY A 480 39.73 38.22 -2.42
CA GLY A 480 40.97 38.03 -3.19
C GLY A 480 41.86 36.86 -2.74
N SER A 481 41.49 36.13 -1.69
CA SER A 481 42.26 34.96 -1.22
C SER A 481 42.30 33.83 -2.24
N LYS A 482 43.46 33.17 -2.38
CA LYS A 482 43.65 32.01 -3.25
C LYS A 482 43.18 30.73 -2.58
N THR A 483 42.35 29.98 -3.29
CA THR A 483 41.69 28.76 -2.81
C THR A 483 41.87 27.62 -3.81
N LEU A 484 42.06 26.41 -3.29
CA LEU A 484 42.05 25.18 -4.08
C LEU A 484 40.78 24.40 -3.80
N TYR A 485 40.19 23.91 -4.88
CA TYR A 485 38.99 23.07 -4.86
C TYR A 485 39.33 21.70 -5.40
N VAL A 486 38.89 20.66 -4.71
CA VAL A 486 38.87 19.29 -5.24
C VAL A 486 37.45 18.75 -5.22
N GLY A 487 37.03 18.20 -6.35
CA GLY A 487 35.85 17.37 -6.45
C GLY A 487 36.25 15.95 -6.79
N GLU A 488 35.75 14.97 -6.04
CA GLU A 488 36.03 13.55 -6.30
C GLU A 488 34.77 12.69 -6.15
N VAL A 489 34.61 11.72 -7.06
CA VAL A 489 33.42 10.87 -7.12
C VAL A 489 33.79 9.42 -7.36
N TRP A 490 33.07 8.53 -6.70
CA TRP A 490 33.12 7.11 -6.99
C TRP A 490 31.79 6.41 -6.73
N LYS A 491 31.66 5.22 -7.33
CA LYS A 491 30.53 4.32 -7.11
C LYS A 491 30.98 3.14 -6.26
N ALA A 492 30.25 2.86 -5.20
CA ALA A 492 30.40 1.65 -4.41
C ALA A 492 29.25 0.67 -4.76
N PRO A 493 29.45 -0.23 -5.74
CA PRO A 493 28.38 -1.05 -6.30
C PRO A 493 27.78 -2.03 -5.29
N GLU A 494 28.57 -2.50 -4.32
CA GLU A 494 28.13 -3.41 -3.27
C GLU A 494 27.05 -2.78 -2.37
N TYR A 495 27.08 -1.46 -2.25
CA TYR A 495 26.19 -0.68 -1.40
C TYR A 495 25.15 0.12 -2.20
N ASN A 496 25.20 0.08 -3.54
CA ASN A 496 24.44 0.98 -4.43
C ASN A 496 24.59 2.46 -4.05
N LEU A 497 25.78 2.83 -3.56
CA LEU A 497 26.11 4.19 -3.14
C LEU A 497 26.90 4.89 -4.24
N ILE A 498 26.57 6.15 -4.45
CA ILE A 498 27.41 7.12 -5.14
C ILE A 498 27.92 8.06 -4.08
N VAL A 499 29.23 8.28 -4.04
CA VAL A 499 29.86 9.16 -3.08
C VAL A 499 30.48 10.32 -3.84
N VAL A 500 30.21 11.53 -3.35
CA VAL A 500 30.77 12.78 -3.83
C VAL A 500 31.49 13.41 -2.67
N ALA A 501 32.80 13.58 -2.80
CA ALA A 501 33.63 14.31 -1.86
C ALA A 501 34.02 15.65 -2.48
N MET A 502 33.90 16.71 -1.69
CA MET A 502 34.20 18.08 -2.09
C MET A 502 35.08 18.71 -1.02
N GLY A 503 36.27 19.14 -1.41
CA GLY A 503 37.23 19.76 -0.52
C GLY A 503 37.55 21.17 -0.94
N ILE A 504 37.70 22.06 0.04
CA ILE A 504 38.14 23.44 -0.14
C ILE A 504 39.30 23.67 0.83
N ALA A 505 40.45 24.09 0.31
CA ALA A 505 41.57 24.54 1.12
C ALA A 505 41.94 25.97 0.75
N ILE A 506 42.24 26.80 1.75
CA ILE A 506 42.73 28.16 1.56
C ILE A 506 44.26 28.07 1.54
N ILE A 507 44.91 28.65 0.52
CA ILE A 507 46.37 28.58 0.39
C ILE A 507 47.03 29.88 0.86
N SER A 508 46.42 31.03 0.57
CA SER A 508 47.02 32.34 0.81
C SER A 508 45.93 33.41 0.99
N GLU A 509 46.09 34.22 2.04
CA GLU A 509 45.25 35.40 2.31
C GLU A 509 45.86 36.71 1.76
N GLU A 510 46.94 36.66 0.96
CA GLU A 510 47.60 37.88 0.47
C GLU A 510 47.06 38.34 -0.89
N GLU A 511 46.11 39.28 -0.87
CA GLU A 511 46.24 40.51 -1.66
C GLU A 511 45.97 41.73 -0.78
N ILE A 512 46.91 42.67 -0.78
CA ILE A 512 46.74 43.98 -0.13
C ILE A 512 45.56 44.67 -0.81
N ASN A 513 44.52 44.97 -0.04
CA ASN A 513 43.43 45.82 -0.50
C ASN A 513 43.99 47.23 -0.80
N ASP A 514 44.28 47.51 -2.07
CA ASP A 514 44.87 48.77 -2.58
C ASP A 514 44.03 50.03 -2.28
N LYS A 515 42.88 49.90 -1.60
CA LYS A 515 41.98 51.03 -1.30
C LYS A 515 41.93 51.48 0.15
N THR A 516 42.39 50.71 1.14
CA THR A 516 42.13 51.07 2.56
C THR A 516 43.34 51.16 3.48
N GLY A 517 44.51 50.60 3.14
CA GLY A 517 45.77 50.88 3.86
C GLY A 517 45.69 50.78 5.39
N LEU A 518 44.92 49.82 5.91
CA LEU A 518 44.76 49.56 7.34
C LEU A 518 44.99 48.06 7.59
N ASP A 519 45.82 47.77 8.60
CA ASP A 519 46.04 46.43 9.15
C ASP A 519 44.71 45.72 9.46
N PRO A 520 44.64 44.38 9.31
CA PRO A 520 43.44 43.63 9.67
C PRO A 520 43.13 43.82 11.15
N ILE A 521 41.92 44.29 11.44
CA ILE A 521 41.43 44.55 12.79
C ILE A 521 41.21 43.22 13.50
N ASP A 522 41.93 43.05 14.61
CA ASP A 522 42.28 41.81 15.29
C ASP A 522 41.31 41.34 16.40
N ASP A 523 40.09 41.88 16.50
CA ASP A 523 39.46 42.00 17.84
C ASP A 523 38.15 41.23 18.13
N ILE A 524 37.65 40.30 17.28
CA ILE A 524 36.39 39.58 17.62
C ILE A 524 36.41 38.04 17.44
N ILE A 525 37.39 37.43 16.74
CA ILE A 525 37.47 35.96 16.56
C ILE A 525 38.83 35.38 17.01
N SER A 526 39.57 36.09 17.85
CA SER A 526 40.78 35.56 18.52
C SER A 526 40.45 34.62 19.69
N ASP A 527 39.18 34.56 20.13
CA ASP A 527 38.75 33.76 21.29
C ASP A 527 38.26 32.33 20.93
N ILE A 528 38.09 31.98 19.65
CA ILE A 528 37.59 30.65 19.24
C ILE A 528 38.67 29.78 18.59
N ILE A 529 39.75 30.35 18.05
CA ILE A 529 40.85 29.60 17.42
C ILE A 529 42.18 30.32 17.73
N PRO A 530 43.13 29.70 18.44
CA PRO A 530 44.42 30.32 18.71
C PRO A 530 45.33 30.20 17.48
N ASN A 531 45.98 31.32 17.14
CA ASN A 531 47.08 31.46 16.17
C ASN A 531 46.69 31.52 14.67
N ASN A 532 46.82 32.71 14.09
CA ASN A 532 46.98 32.90 12.65
C ASN A 532 48.28 32.21 12.17
N PRO A 533 48.26 31.51 11.02
CA PRO A 533 49.45 30.87 10.47
C PRO A 533 50.51 31.91 10.08
N THR A 534 51.77 31.66 10.47
CA THR A 534 52.93 32.52 10.20
C THR A 534 53.56 32.33 8.82
N ASP A 535 53.12 31.34 8.04
CA ASP A 535 53.64 31.03 6.70
C ASP A 535 52.50 30.97 5.67
N THR A 536 52.45 31.96 4.78
CA THR A 536 51.40 32.14 3.76
C THR A 536 51.54 31.21 2.56
N THR A 537 52.48 30.24 2.61
CA THR A 537 52.77 29.28 1.53
C THR A 537 52.74 27.81 1.96
N ASN A 538 52.29 27.50 3.19
CA ASN A 538 52.20 26.11 3.65
C ASN A 538 50.96 25.39 3.04
N GLU A 539 51.20 24.45 2.12
CA GLU A 539 50.18 23.63 1.45
C GLU A 539 49.86 22.31 2.18
N GLN A 540 50.39 22.09 3.39
CA GLN A 540 50.25 20.83 4.10
C GLN A 540 48.77 20.44 4.31
N ASN A 541 47.92 21.38 4.72
CA ASN A 541 46.47 21.16 4.85
C ASN A 541 45.77 20.73 3.55
N TRP A 542 46.24 21.20 2.39
CA TRP A 542 45.75 20.76 1.10
C TRP A 542 46.17 19.31 0.79
N LEU A 543 47.40 18.94 1.12
CA LEU A 543 47.89 17.56 0.97
C LEU A 543 47.14 16.60 1.88
N GLU A 544 46.87 17.00 3.13
CA GLU A 544 46.07 16.18 4.06
C GLU A 544 44.65 15.98 3.56
N LEU A 545 44.01 17.05 3.05
CA LEU A 545 42.69 16.98 2.45
C LEU A 545 42.67 15.97 1.28
N LEU A 546 43.67 16.04 0.40
CA LEU A 546 43.78 15.14 -0.75
C LEU A 546 43.98 13.68 -0.32
N ASP A 547 44.63 13.41 0.80
CA ASP A 547 44.87 12.06 1.32
C ASP A 547 43.67 11.49 2.10
N ILE A 548 42.84 12.34 2.72
CA ILE A 548 41.67 11.90 3.51
C ILE A 548 40.53 11.39 2.61
N ILE A 549 40.30 11.99 1.44
CA ILE A 549 39.21 11.60 0.53
C ILE A 549 39.26 10.10 0.13
N PRO A 550 40.39 9.53 -0.35
CA PRO A 550 40.45 8.12 -0.75
C PRO A 550 40.42 7.15 0.44
N GLU A 551 40.58 7.64 1.68
CA GLU A 551 40.51 6.86 2.92
C GLU A 551 39.08 6.73 3.46
N THR A 552 38.11 7.43 2.87
CA THR A 552 36.69 7.34 3.23
C THR A 552 36.16 5.91 3.05
N ILE A 553 35.37 5.44 4.03
CA ILE A 553 34.86 4.07 4.08
C ILE A 553 33.34 4.06 3.86
N CYS A 554 32.90 3.31 2.87
CA CYS A 554 31.50 2.93 2.65
C CYS A 554 31.15 1.71 3.51
N TYR A 555 30.00 1.74 4.21
CA TYR A 555 29.55 0.66 5.09
C TYR A 555 28.02 0.54 5.16
N ASN A 556 27.53 -0.66 5.50
CA ASN A 556 26.12 -0.91 5.84
C ASN A 556 25.87 -0.68 7.34
N ASN A 557 24.73 -0.07 7.65
CA ASN A 557 24.23 0.15 9.01
C ASN A 557 23.49 -1.08 9.57
#